data_AF-M6CIQ6-F1
#
_entry.id   AF-M6CIQ6-F1
#
_cell.length_a   1.000
_cell.length_b   1.000
_cell.length_c   1.000
_cell.angle_alpha   90.00
_cell.angle_beta   90.00
_cell.angle_gamma   90.00
#
_symmetry.space_group_name_H-M   'P 1'
#
loop_
_entity.id
_entity.type
_entity.pdbx_description
1 polymer ?
#
loop_
_entity_poly.entity_id
_entity_poly.type
_entity_poly.pdbx_seq_one_letter_code
_entity_poly.pdbx_strand_id
1 'polypeptide(L)'
;MNREKINQAFNGILKVYEEIRSQSSLNKNIVVLEANREIGRILKNVEKNVTAEERTSGSWMKAISVQLQKHLKKGFSERSLFYAQKFYEVYGKSELDHRLSWSHYRKLASILDEKLREKLTKTAIQKGWSERDLTAKVKETGQQRKSPELKWKRPEGLLWHYKIKESLTTDEGCLLDLGFYCYYEIPKVQVVNKYETGDILEIQKQGKPWNIKKTKISKSSDLYFYFGEIERIIDGDTILVKLQLGFNVITRQRIRLHNVWSAELDTNEGATSFELLKKKLPAKTKIIVRSRSKDIYGRYVGDVLYLTKKAIKPEEILKDGIYLNEELSTANSENVNMQKDNGKGSVGNP
;
A
#
# COMPACT_ATOMS: atom_id res chain seq x y z
N MET A 1 -30.38 -2.16 3.68
CA MET A 1 -30.77 -3.31 2.85
C MET A 1 -31.37 -4.40 3.72
N ASN A 2 -32.44 -5.06 3.24
CA ASN A 2 -33.03 -6.22 3.91
C ASN A 2 -31.99 -7.36 3.99
N ARG A 3 -31.70 -7.83 5.22
CA ARG A 3 -30.76 -8.92 5.53
C ARG A 3 -31.06 -10.20 4.73
N GLU A 4 -32.32 -10.42 4.40
CA GLU A 4 -32.78 -11.54 3.58
C GLU A 4 -32.18 -11.52 2.17
N LYS A 5 -32.11 -10.36 1.51
CA LYS A 5 -31.55 -10.23 0.16
C LYS A 5 -30.04 -10.42 0.14
N ILE A 6 -29.34 -9.97 1.18
CA ILE A 6 -27.91 -10.26 1.38
C ILE A 6 -27.69 -11.77 1.48
N ASN A 7 -28.50 -12.45 2.30
CA ASN A 7 -28.37 -13.89 2.52
C ASN A 7 -28.72 -14.69 1.25
N GLN A 8 -29.75 -14.28 0.49
CA GLN A 8 -30.07 -14.87 -0.82
C GLN A 8 -28.89 -14.76 -1.80
N ALA A 9 -28.26 -13.58 -1.86
CA ALA A 9 -27.08 -13.35 -2.71
C ALA A 9 -25.88 -14.19 -2.27
N PHE A 10 -25.61 -14.22 -0.96
CA PHE A 10 -24.55 -15.03 -0.37
C PHE A 10 -24.72 -16.51 -0.70
N ASN A 11 -25.91 -17.08 -0.46
CA ASN A 11 -26.20 -18.49 -0.74
C ASN A 11 -26.09 -18.80 -2.24
N GLY A 12 -26.60 -17.91 -3.09
CA GLY A 12 -26.48 -18.05 -4.55
C GLY A 12 -25.02 -18.07 -5.02
N ILE A 13 -24.20 -17.15 -4.53
CA ILE A 13 -22.77 -17.08 -4.89
C ILE A 13 -22.00 -18.29 -4.32
N LEU A 14 -22.35 -18.74 -3.11
CA LEU A 14 -21.74 -19.93 -2.49
C LEU A 14 -22.01 -21.18 -3.35
N LYS A 15 -23.25 -21.36 -3.80
CA LYS A 15 -23.64 -22.47 -4.67
C LYS A 15 -22.87 -22.46 -5.99
N VAL A 16 -22.77 -21.30 -6.65
CA VAL A 16 -21.96 -21.15 -7.88
C VAL A 16 -20.51 -21.54 -7.64
N TYR A 17 -19.93 -21.16 -6.50
CA TYR A 17 -18.56 -21.53 -6.16
C TYR A 17 -18.38 -23.04 -5.91
N GLU A 18 -19.35 -23.68 -5.25
CA GLU A 18 -19.33 -25.13 -5.03
C GLU A 18 -19.43 -25.91 -6.34
N GLU A 19 -20.27 -25.45 -7.27
CA GLU A 19 -20.41 -26.02 -8.62
C GLU A 19 -19.11 -25.89 -9.44
N ILE A 20 -18.38 -24.78 -9.34
CA ILE A 20 -17.06 -24.65 -9.98
C ILE A 20 -16.07 -25.68 -9.43
N ARG A 21 -16.08 -25.92 -8.12
CA ARG A 21 -15.14 -26.85 -7.48
C ARG A 21 -15.38 -28.30 -7.91
N SER A 22 -16.63 -28.68 -8.15
CA SER A 22 -16.96 -30.03 -8.63
C SER A 22 -16.61 -30.23 -10.11
N GLN A 23 -16.61 -29.17 -10.92
CA GLN A 23 -16.31 -29.18 -12.35
C GLN A 23 -14.81 -29.15 -12.71
N SER A 24 -13.94 -29.59 -11.81
CA SER A 24 -12.47 -29.46 -11.92
C SER A 24 -11.82 -30.12 -13.16
N SER A 25 -12.55 -30.98 -13.88
CA SER A 25 -12.13 -31.69 -15.11
C SER A 25 -12.45 -30.97 -16.42
N LEU A 26 -13.25 -29.90 -16.41
CA LEU A 26 -13.65 -29.15 -17.62
C LEU A 26 -12.65 -28.03 -17.98
N ASN A 27 -12.81 -27.43 -19.17
CA ASN A 27 -12.00 -26.29 -19.60
C ASN A 27 -12.06 -25.17 -18.55
N LYS A 28 -10.97 -25.02 -17.78
CA LYS A 28 -10.87 -24.14 -16.62
C LYS A 28 -11.28 -22.70 -16.93
N ASN A 29 -11.06 -22.23 -18.17
CA ASN A 29 -11.37 -20.85 -18.51
C ASN A 29 -12.88 -20.63 -18.71
N ILE A 30 -13.57 -21.56 -19.41
CA ILE A 30 -15.01 -21.48 -19.63
C ILE A 30 -15.76 -21.47 -18.29
N VAL A 31 -15.42 -22.41 -17.41
CA VAL A 31 -16.05 -22.54 -16.08
C VAL A 31 -15.88 -21.25 -15.28
N VAL A 32 -14.68 -20.66 -15.29
CA VAL A 32 -14.42 -19.41 -14.55
C VAL A 32 -15.21 -18.22 -15.13
N LEU A 33 -15.32 -18.13 -16.45
CA LEU A 33 -16.06 -17.04 -17.10
C LEU A 33 -17.55 -17.12 -16.80
N GLU A 34 -18.17 -18.29 -16.98
CA GLU A 34 -19.60 -18.47 -16.70
C GLU A 34 -19.92 -18.30 -15.22
N ALA A 35 -19.05 -18.77 -14.33
CA ALA A 35 -19.20 -18.51 -12.90
C ALA A 35 -19.19 -17.02 -12.55
N ASN A 36 -18.23 -16.25 -13.09
CA ASN A 36 -18.17 -14.81 -12.82
C ASN A 36 -19.33 -14.06 -13.48
N ARG A 37 -19.84 -14.54 -14.63
CA ARG A 37 -21.08 -14.04 -15.24
C ARG A 37 -22.27 -14.25 -14.31
N GLU A 38 -22.41 -15.45 -13.77
CA GLU A 38 -23.53 -15.80 -12.90
C GLU A 38 -23.47 -15.07 -11.55
N ILE A 39 -22.29 -14.95 -10.95
CA ILE A 39 -22.07 -14.09 -9.77
C ILE A 39 -22.48 -12.64 -10.09
N GLY A 40 -22.06 -12.12 -11.25
CA GLY A 40 -22.43 -10.79 -11.70
C GLY A 40 -23.95 -10.61 -11.88
N ARG A 41 -24.65 -11.63 -12.41
CA ARG A 41 -26.11 -11.67 -12.54
C ARG A 41 -26.79 -11.57 -11.17
N ILE A 42 -26.34 -12.37 -10.21
CA ILE A 42 -26.85 -12.35 -8.83
C ILE A 42 -26.68 -10.95 -8.24
N LEU A 43 -25.46 -10.38 -8.32
CA LEU A 43 -25.16 -9.05 -7.80
C LEU A 43 -26.01 -7.95 -8.48
N LYS A 44 -26.22 -8.05 -9.79
CA LYS A 44 -27.04 -7.08 -10.53
C LYS A 44 -28.51 -7.13 -10.13
N ASN A 45 -29.02 -8.32 -9.79
CA ASN A 45 -30.38 -8.47 -9.25
C ASN A 45 -30.50 -7.92 -7.83
N VAL A 46 -29.48 -8.07 -6.99
CA VAL A 46 -29.45 -7.46 -5.65
C VAL A 46 -29.46 -5.94 -5.77
N GLU A 47 -28.62 -5.36 -6.64
CA GLU A 47 -28.48 -3.91 -6.82
C GLU A 47 -29.81 -3.19 -7.10
N LYS A 48 -30.79 -3.86 -7.74
CA LYS A 48 -32.13 -3.29 -8.01
C LYS A 48 -32.91 -2.95 -6.73
N ASN A 49 -32.59 -3.62 -5.62
CA ASN A 49 -33.27 -3.46 -4.33
C ASN A 49 -32.45 -2.63 -3.32
N VAL A 50 -31.36 -2.02 -3.77
CA VAL A 50 -30.43 -1.22 -2.96
C VAL A 50 -30.84 0.26 -3.02
N THR A 51 -30.78 0.98 -1.90
CA THR A 51 -31.06 2.44 -1.86
C THR A 51 -29.97 3.24 -2.60
N ALA A 52 -30.25 4.52 -2.88
CA ALA A 52 -29.26 5.38 -3.52
C ALA A 52 -28.01 5.58 -2.63
N GLU A 53 -28.16 5.71 -1.30
CA GLU A 53 -27.03 5.85 -0.38
C GLU A 53 -26.18 4.58 -0.31
N GLU A 54 -26.83 3.41 -0.28
CA GLU A 54 -26.15 2.12 -0.24
C GLU A 54 -25.42 1.82 -1.56
N ARG A 55 -26.01 2.19 -2.70
CA ARG A 55 -25.37 2.08 -4.02
C ARG A 55 -24.12 2.97 -4.10
N THR A 56 -24.22 4.19 -3.58
CA THR A 56 -23.11 5.16 -3.57
C THR A 56 -21.97 4.73 -2.64
N SER A 57 -22.32 4.27 -1.44
CA SER A 57 -21.33 3.83 -0.43
C SER A 57 -20.75 2.44 -0.69
N GLY A 58 -21.42 1.61 -1.50
CA GLY A 58 -21.02 0.21 -1.75
C GLY A 58 -21.22 -0.71 -0.54
N SER A 59 -21.93 -0.24 0.50
CA SER A 59 -22.08 -0.95 1.78
C SER A 59 -22.72 -2.34 1.65
N TRP A 60 -23.65 -2.50 0.71
CA TRP A 60 -24.32 -3.78 0.41
C TRP A 60 -23.34 -4.82 -0.14
N MET A 61 -22.42 -4.43 -1.03
CA MET A 61 -21.43 -5.30 -1.62
C MET A 61 -20.36 -5.69 -0.60
N LYS A 62 -19.98 -4.73 0.27
CA LYS A 62 -19.14 -4.98 1.44
C LYS A 62 -19.74 -6.03 2.37
N ALA A 63 -21.03 -5.93 2.68
CA ALA A 63 -21.72 -6.91 3.52
C ALA A 63 -21.66 -8.33 2.92
N ILE A 64 -21.94 -8.48 1.62
CA ILE A 64 -21.86 -9.77 0.92
C ILE A 64 -20.41 -10.31 0.92
N SER A 65 -19.44 -9.45 0.60
CA SER A 65 -18.01 -9.83 0.58
C SER A 65 -17.53 -10.33 1.94
N VAL A 66 -17.89 -9.64 3.03
CA VAL A 66 -17.54 -10.05 4.39
C VAL A 66 -18.15 -11.42 4.73
N GLN A 67 -19.40 -11.67 4.36
CA GLN A 67 -20.03 -12.98 4.60
C GLN A 67 -19.37 -14.11 3.80
N LEU A 68 -19.06 -13.86 2.52
CA LEU A 68 -18.36 -14.83 1.67
C LEU A 68 -16.96 -15.14 2.21
N GLN A 69 -16.19 -14.13 2.62
CA GLN A 69 -14.84 -14.33 3.15
C GLN A 69 -14.79 -15.09 4.48
N LYS A 70 -15.88 -15.11 5.25
CA LYS A 70 -15.99 -15.97 6.45
C LYS A 70 -16.05 -17.47 6.12
N HIS A 71 -16.64 -17.81 4.97
CA HIS A 71 -16.83 -19.21 4.54
C HIS A 71 -15.77 -19.65 3.52
N LEU A 72 -15.25 -18.71 2.73
CA LEU A 72 -14.35 -18.95 1.61
C LEU A 72 -13.00 -18.27 1.86
N LYS A 73 -11.92 -19.06 1.89
CA LYS A 73 -10.59 -18.60 2.31
C LYS A 73 -9.96 -17.51 1.40
N LYS A 74 -10.34 -17.44 0.11
CA LYS A 74 -9.74 -16.50 -0.89
C LYS A 74 -10.73 -16.16 -2.01
N GLY A 75 -10.55 -15.01 -2.66
CA GLY A 75 -11.13 -14.70 -3.97
C GLY A 75 -12.34 -13.76 -4.00
N PHE A 76 -13.05 -13.55 -2.87
CA PHE A 76 -14.34 -12.84 -2.81
C PHE A 76 -14.29 -11.47 -2.13
N SER A 77 -13.28 -10.67 -2.46
CA SER A 77 -13.19 -9.26 -2.03
C SER A 77 -14.27 -8.37 -2.66
N GLU A 78 -14.59 -7.23 -2.06
CA GLU A 78 -15.49 -6.22 -2.64
C GLU A 78 -15.12 -5.90 -4.10
N ARG A 79 -13.82 -5.73 -4.35
CA ARG A 79 -13.29 -5.45 -5.68
C ARG A 79 -13.54 -6.59 -6.68
N SER A 80 -13.44 -7.84 -6.25
CA SER A 80 -13.72 -8.99 -7.11
C SER A 80 -15.20 -9.08 -7.49
N LEU A 81 -16.10 -8.84 -6.52
CA LEU A 81 -17.54 -8.81 -6.76
C LEU A 81 -17.93 -7.66 -7.71
N PHE A 82 -17.32 -6.49 -7.51
CA PHE A 82 -17.49 -5.36 -8.42
C PHE A 82 -17.11 -5.74 -9.87
N TYR A 83 -15.98 -6.42 -10.07
CA TYR A 83 -15.58 -6.87 -11.41
C TYR A 83 -16.54 -7.90 -12.01
N ALA A 84 -17.08 -8.83 -11.22
CA ALA A 84 -18.09 -9.77 -11.67
C ALA A 84 -19.38 -9.06 -12.10
N GLN A 85 -19.87 -8.10 -11.30
CA GLN A 85 -21.02 -7.28 -11.64
C GLN A 85 -20.78 -6.48 -12.94
N LYS A 86 -19.64 -5.80 -13.06
CA LYS A 86 -19.28 -5.06 -14.28
C LYS A 86 -19.14 -5.96 -15.49
N PHE A 87 -18.57 -7.15 -15.32
CA PHE A 87 -18.50 -8.12 -16.38
C PHE A 87 -19.89 -8.53 -16.88
N TYR A 88 -20.83 -8.81 -15.98
CA TYR A 88 -22.21 -9.13 -16.35
C TYR A 88 -22.94 -7.95 -17.00
N GLU A 89 -22.69 -6.71 -16.57
CA GLU A 89 -23.26 -5.53 -17.22
C GLU A 89 -22.85 -5.41 -18.69
N VAL A 90 -21.60 -5.74 -19.00
CA VAL A 90 -21.04 -5.60 -20.37
C VAL A 90 -21.31 -6.85 -21.21
N TYR A 91 -21.17 -8.04 -20.64
CA TYR A 91 -21.16 -9.31 -21.39
C TYR A 91 -22.26 -10.29 -20.95
N GLY A 92 -23.21 -9.88 -20.12
CA GLY A 92 -24.22 -10.79 -19.55
C GLY A 92 -25.13 -11.48 -20.58
N LYS A 93 -25.25 -10.91 -21.79
CA LYS A 93 -26.04 -11.44 -22.91
C LYS A 93 -25.20 -11.76 -24.15
N SER A 94 -23.89 -11.62 -24.07
CA SER A 94 -22.98 -11.78 -25.21
C SER A 94 -22.41 -13.19 -25.25
N GLU A 95 -22.08 -13.71 -26.43
CA GLU A 95 -21.24 -14.91 -26.51
C GLU A 95 -19.81 -14.59 -26.08
N LEU A 96 -19.19 -15.47 -25.29
CA LEU A 96 -17.81 -15.31 -24.83
C LEU A 96 -16.85 -16.10 -25.70
N ASP A 97 -15.75 -15.46 -26.04
CA ASP A 97 -14.61 -16.13 -26.63
C ASP A 97 -13.70 -16.65 -25.52
N HIS A 98 -13.73 -17.97 -25.33
CA HIS A 98 -12.98 -18.66 -24.29
C HIS A 98 -11.46 -18.72 -24.55
N ARG A 99 -10.97 -18.15 -25.65
CA ARG A 99 -9.52 -17.84 -25.82
C ARG A 99 -9.09 -16.69 -24.91
N LEU A 100 -10.01 -15.81 -24.53
CA LEU A 100 -9.75 -14.73 -23.58
C LEU A 100 -10.05 -15.19 -22.16
N SER A 101 -9.09 -14.99 -21.26
CA SER A 101 -9.26 -15.37 -19.85
C SER A 101 -10.12 -14.39 -19.06
N TRP A 102 -10.56 -14.79 -17.86
CA TRP A 102 -11.23 -13.90 -16.90
C TRP A 102 -10.49 -12.57 -16.71
N SER A 103 -9.16 -12.59 -16.65
CA SER A 103 -8.37 -11.36 -16.48
C SER A 103 -8.44 -10.44 -17.70
N HIS A 104 -8.54 -10.99 -18.93
CA HIS A 104 -8.79 -10.18 -20.13
C HIS A 104 -10.16 -9.51 -20.04
N TYR A 105 -11.20 -10.29 -19.75
CA TYR A 105 -12.55 -9.77 -19.69
C TYR A 105 -12.76 -8.75 -18.58
N ARG A 106 -12.11 -8.91 -17.41
CA ARG A 106 -12.07 -7.87 -16.37
C ARG A 106 -11.49 -6.55 -16.88
N LYS A 107 -10.42 -6.62 -17.68
CA LYS A 107 -9.79 -5.43 -18.28
C LYS A 107 -10.72 -4.79 -19.30
N LEU A 108 -11.23 -5.59 -20.24
CA LEU A 108 -12.11 -5.11 -21.31
C LEU A 108 -13.42 -4.52 -20.75
N ALA A 109 -14.02 -5.14 -19.72
CA ALA A 109 -15.22 -4.65 -19.06
C ALA A 109 -15.03 -3.27 -18.38
N SER A 110 -13.79 -2.85 -18.12
CA SER A 110 -13.49 -1.53 -17.55
C SER A 110 -13.39 -0.41 -18.60
N ILE A 111 -13.40 -0.75 -19.89
CA ILE A 111 -13.32 0.19 -21.01
C ILE A 111 -14.73 0.68 -21.32
N LEU A 112 -14.97 1.97 -21.13
CA LEU A 112 -16.28 2.60 -21.34
C LEU A 112 -16.64 2.70 -22.83
N ASP A 113 -15.65 3.04 -23.68
CA ASP A 113 -15.84 3.11 -25.12
C ASP A 113 -16.03 1.71 -25.72
N GLU A 114 -17.24 1.45 -26.20
CA GLU A 114 -17.63 0.19 -26.80
C GLU A 114 -16.87 -0.15 -28.07
N LYS A 115 -16.64 0.82 -28.96
CA LYS A 115 -15.91 0.58 -30.22
C LYS A 115 -14.46 0.22 -29.93
N LEU A 116 -13.84 0.93 -28.97
CA LEU A 116 -12.48 0.63 -28.54
C LEU A 116 -12.40 -0.76 -27.90
N ARG A 117 -13.35 -1.09 -27.02
CA ARG A 117 -13.44 -2.39 -26.36
C ARG A 117 -13.55 -3.52 -27.39
N GLU A 118 -14.45 -3.42 -28.37
CA GLU A 118 -14.59 -4.39 -29.44
C GLU A 118 -13.32 -4.55 -30.29
N LYS A 119 -12.69 -3.43 -30.67
CA LYS A 119 -11.43 -3.44 -31.43
C LYS A 119 -10.34 -4.18 -30.66
N LEU A 120 -10.18 -3.87 -29.38
CA LEU A 120 -9.19 -4.52 -28.52
C LEU A 120 -9.50 -5.99 -28.30
N THR A 121 -10.77 -6.38 -28.11
CA THR A 121 -11.20 -7.78 -28.01
C THR A 121 -10.82 -8.55 -29.27
N LYS A 122 -11.20 -8.07 -30.46
CA LYS A 122 -10.89 -8.73 -31.74
C LYS A 122 -9.39 -8.83 -31.96
N THR A 123 -8.65 -7.76 -31.69
CA THR A 123 -7.18 -7.75 -31.87
C THR A 123 -6.49 -8.70 -30.89
N ALA A 124 -6.93 -8.74 -29.63
CA ALA A 124 -6.38 -9.63 -28.61
C ALA A 124 -6.55 -11.09 -29.00
N ILE A 125 -7.73 -11.44 -29.53
CA ILE A 125 -8.03 -12.79 -30.03
C ILE A 125 -7.16 -13.13 -31.25
N GLN A 126 -7.12 -12.25 -32.25
CA GLN A 126 -6.37 -12.48 -33.49
C GLN A 126 -4.87 -12.62 -33.26
N LYS A 127 -4.31 -11.83 -32.34
CA LYS A 127 -2.87 -11.81 -32.04
C LYS A 127 -2.47 -12.72 -30.88
N GLY A 128 -3.42 -13.44 -30.27
CA GLY A 128 -3.17 -14.28 -29.11
C GLY A 128 -2.55 -13.53 -27.93
N TRP A 129 -3.00 -12.29 -27.68
CA TRP A 129 -2.44 -11.45 -26.61
C TRP A 129 -2.62 -12.08 -25.24
N SER A 130 -1.57 -11.98 -24.42
CA SER A 130 -1.68 -12.20 -22.98
C SER A 130 -2.37 -11.01 -22.30
N GLU A 131 -2.74 -11.19 -21.03
CA GLU A 131 -3.35 -10.09 -20.26
C GLU A 131 -2.40 -8.91 -20.11
N ARG A 132 -1.08 -9.16 -20.08
CA ARG A 132 -0.05 -8.12 -20.01
C ARG A 132 -0.01 -7.29 -21.29
N ASP A 133 -0.09 -7.94 -22.45
CA ASP A 133 -0.09 -7.28 -23.76
C ASP A 133 -1.35 -6.41 -23.91
N LEU A 134 -2.51 -6.96 -23.56
CA LEU A 134 -3.76 -6.22 -23.55
C LEU A 134 -3.68 -5.02 -22.57
N THR A 135 -3.13 -5.21 -21.37
CA THR A 135 -2.95 -4.12 -20.40
C THR A 135 -2.02 -3.03 -20.94
N ALA A 136 -0.92 -3.38 -21.62
CA ALA A 136 -0.03 -2.42 -22.25
C ALA A 136 -0.76 -1.62 -23.34
N LYS A 137 -1.54 -2.30 -24.19
CA LYS A 137 -2.30 -1.65 -25.27
C LYS A 137 -3.43 -0.77 -24.76
N VAL A 138 -4.10 -1.15 -23.68
CA VAL A 138 -5.10 -0.29 -23.01
C VAL A 138 -4.44 0.95 -22.37
N LYS A 139 -3.17 0.91 -21.98
CA LYS A 139 -2.46 2.10 -21.51
C LYS A 139 -2.17 3.08 -22.65
N GLU A 140 -1.78 2.59 -23.82
CA GLU A 140 -1.51 3.41 -25.01
C GLU A 140 -2.75 4.22 -25.46
N THR A 141 -3.96 3.70 -25.21
CA THR A 141 -5.21 4.38 -25.62
C THR A 141 -5.62 5.52 -24.69
N GLY A 142 -4.92 5.73 -23.56
CA GLY A 142 -5.24 6.78 -22.59
C GLY A 142 -6.54 6.58 -21.79
N GLN A 143 -7.26 5.46 -21.98
CA GLN A 143 -8.55 5.20 -21.32
C GLN A 143 -8.43 4.59 -19.92
N GLN A 144 -7.22 4.28 -19.43
CA GLN A 144 -7.09 3.96 -18.02
C GLN A 144 -7.38 5.21 -17.20
N ARG A 145 -8.28 5.08 -16.20
CA ARG A 145 -8.30 6.03 -15.09
C ARG A 145 -6.86 6.19 -14.63
N LYS A 146 -6.29 7.39 -14.77
CA LYS A 146 -5.02 7.71 -14.13
C LYS A 146 -5.19 7.27 -12.68
N SER A 147 -4.29 6.41 -12.19
CA SER A 147 -4.23 6.16 -10.75
C SER A 147 -4.27 7.53 -10.07
N PRO A 148 -5.05 7.69 -8.98
CA PRO A 148 -5.03 8.95 -8.25
C PRO A 148 -3.59 9.38 -8.10
N GLU A 149 -3.26 10.59 -8.57
CA GLU A 149 -1.91 11.12 -8.38
C GLU A 149 -1.61 11.00 -6.90
N LEU A 150 -0.46 10.38 -6.59
CA LEU A 150 -0.07 10.17 -5.22
C LEU A 150 0.12 11.55 -4.59
N LYS A 151 -0.87 11.99 -3.82
CA LYS A 151 -0.77 13.23 -3.05
C LYS A 151 0.18 12.95 -1.90
N TRP A 152 1.43 13.36 -2.09
CA TRP A 152 2.42 13.31 -1.03
C TRP A 152 1.95 14.17 0.14
N LYS A 153 2.01 13.59 1.33
CA LYS A 153 1.79 14.31 2.57
C LYS A 153 3.06 14.16 3.39
N ARG A 154 3.79 15.26 3.56
CA ARG A 154 4.95 15.33 4.43
C ARG A 154 4.60 14.78 5.82
N PRO A 155 5.38 13.86 6.38
CA PRO A 155 5.10 13.33 7.71
C PRO A 155 5.26 14.43 8.76
N GLU A 156 4.26 14.55 9.63
CA GLU A 156 4.24 15.41 10.81
C GLU A 156 4.05 14.53 12.04
N GLY A 157 4.71 14.86 13.15
CA GLY A 157 4.63 14.10 14.38
C GLY A 157 5.55 14.63 15.45
N LEU A 158 5.88 13.78 16.43
CA LEU A 158 6.56 14.16 17.66
C LEU A 158 7.75 13.23 17.93
N LEU A 159 8.89 13.81 18.28
CA LEU A 159 10.08 13.07 18.69
C LEU A 159 9.98 12.65 20.15
N TRP A 160 10.59 11.53 20.52
CA TRP A 160 10.71 11.08 21.92
C TRP A 160 9.38 10.80 22.62
N HIS A 161 8.34 10.47 21.86
CA HIS A 161 7.03 10.10 22.36
C HIS A 161 6.83 8.59 22.23
N TYR A 162 6.52 7.92 23.33
CA TYR A 162 6.43 6.45 23.40
C TYR A 162 5.17 6.01 24.11
N LYS A 163 4.62 4.87 23.67
CA LYS A 163 3.38 4.30 24.21
C LYS A 163 3.69 3.29 25.30
N ILE A 164 2.94 3.34 26.40
CA ILE A 164 3.00 2.34 27.46
C ILE A 164 2.28 1.05 27.02
N LYS A 165 2.94 -0.07 27.28
CA LYS A 165 2.47 -1.44 27.12
C LYS A 165 2.45 -2.14 28.46
N GLU A 166 1.62 -3.17 28.54
CA GLU A 166 1.53 -4.05 29.70
C GLU A 166 2.89 -4.72 29.94
N SER A 167 3.28 -4.82 31.21
CA SER A 167 4.46 -5.58 31.60
C SER A 167 4.20 -7.09 31.44
N LEU A 168 5.27 -7.85 31.22
CA LEU A 168 5.21 -9.32 31.16
C LEU A 168 4.99 -9.93 32.56
N THR A 169 5.29 -9.18 33.62
CA THR A 169 5.10 -9.56 35.02
C THR A 169 4.18 -8.54 35.68
N THR A 170 3.15 -9.00 36.40
CA THR A 170 2.12 -8.13 37.01
C THR A 170 2.65 -7.22 38.11
N ASP A 171 3.83 -7.49 38.67
CA ASP A 171 4.33 -6.82 39.86
C ASP A 171 5.48 -5.83 39.64
N GLU A 172 6.07 -5.78 38.45
CA GLU A 172 7.27 -4.98 38.18
C GLU A 172 7.09 -4.08 36.93
N GLY A 173 6.87 -2.79 37.20
CA GLY A 173 7.05 -1.72 36.21
C GLY A 173 6.01 -1.61 35.08
N CYS A 174 6.38 -0.83 34.06
CA CYS A 174 5.67 -0.75 32.78
C CYS A 174 6.67 -0.75 31.62
N LEU A 175 6.22 -1.20 30.44
CA LEU A 175 7.06 -1.24 29.25
C LEU A 175 6.74 -0.05 28.34
N LEU A 176 7.77 0.70 27.95
CA LEU A 176 7.68 1.64 26.83
C LEU A 176 8.01 0.95 25.53
N ASP A 177 7.08 1.03 24.58
CA ASP A 177 7.30 0.60 23.19
C ASP A 177 8.12 1.66 22.46
N LEU A 178 9.43 1.42 22.34
CA LEU A 178 10.35 2.30 21.61
C LEU A 178 10.30 2.08 20.09
N GLY A 179 9.39 1.22 19.62
CA GLY A 179 9.36 0.72 18.25
C GLY A 179 10.47 -0.29 17.99
N PHE A 180 10.51 -0.82 16.77
CA PHE A 180 11.50 -1.82 16.34
C PHE A 180 11.59 -3.10 17.21
N TYR A 181 10.53 -3.42 17.97
CA TYR A 181 10.52 -4.44 19.04
C TYR A 181 11.54 -4.18 20.17
N CYS A 182 11.96 -2.94 20.32
CA CYS A 182 12.72 -2.49 21.48
C CYS A 182 11.73 -2.01 22.54
N TYR A 183 11.77 -2.65 23.70
CA TYR A 183 10.98 -2.26 24.86
C TYR A 183 11.91 -1.75 25.94
N TYR A 184 11.51 -0.68 26.62
CA TYR A 184 12.24 -0.13 27.75
C TYR A 184 11.41 -0.23 29.01
N GLU A 185 11.94 -0.91 30.02
CA GLU A 185 11.27 -1.11 31.29
C GLU A 185 11.47 0.10 32.20
N ILE A 186 10.37 0.66 32.70
CA ILE A 186 10.40 1.70 33.72
C ILE A 186 10.12 1.06 35.09
N PRO A 187 11.03 1.20 36.07
CA PRO A 187 10.84 0.63 37.40
C PRO A 187 9.59 1.15 38.09
N LYS A 188 8.86 0.26 38.78
CA LYS A 188 7.59 0.53 39.47
C LYS A 188 7.60 1.87 40.22
N VAL A 189 8.66 2.17 40.98
CA VAL A 189 8.82 3.41 41.78
C VAL A 189 8.57 4.71 41.00
N GLN A 190 8.87 4.73 39.69
CA GLN A 190 8.67 5.91 38.83
C GLN A 190 7.26 5.97 38.20
N VAL A 191 6.49 4.87 38.27
CA VAL A 191 5.24 4.65 37.53
C VAL A 191 4.02 4.45 38.45
N VAL A 192 4.20 3.97 39.70
CA VAL A 192 3.09 3.66 40.63
C VAL A 192 2.09 4.81 40.67
N ASN A 193 0.83 4.51 40.34
CA ASN A 193 -0.33 5.40 40.35
C ASN A 193 -0.23 6.65 39.45
N LYS A 194 0.76 6.74 38.54
CA LYS A 194 0.93 7.89 37.63
C LYS A 194 0.51 7.64 36.19
N TYR A 195 0.68 6.42 35.69
CA TYR A 195 0.49 6.10 34.28
C TYR A 195 -0.25 4.77 34.08
N GLU A 196 -1.03 4.69 33.01
CA GLU A 196 -1.85 3.53 32.64
C GLU A 196 -1.42 2.95 31.29
N THR A 197 -1.74 1.68 31.04
CA THR A 197 -1.50 1.05 29.73
C THR A 197 -2.14 1.87 28.61
N GLY A 198 -1.35 2.17 27.58
CA GLY A 198 -1.80 2.96 26.44
C GLY A 198 -1.58 4.45 26.56
N ASP A 199 -1.18 4.94 27.75
CA ASP A 199 -0.68 6.31 27.91
C ASP A 199 0.54 6.55 27.02
N ILE A 200 0.75 7.82 26.71
CA ILE A 200 1.89 8.26 25.90
C ILE A 200 2.73 9.20 26.75
N LEU A 201 4.02 8.90 26.73
CA LEU A 201 5.02 9.61 27.51
C LEU A 201 6.00 10.32 26.58
N GLU A 202 6.30 11.58 26.90
CA GLU A 202 7.36 12.38 26.28
C GLU A 202 8.63 12.31 27.15
N ILE A 203 9.79 12.05 26.53
CA ILE A 203 11.10 12.19 27.18
C ILE A 203 11.60 13.63 26.98
N GLN A 204 11.63 14.42 28.06
CA GLN A 204 11.97 15.85 27.98
C GLN A 204 13.47 16.14 28.04
N LYS A 205 14.25 15.26 28.67
CA LYS A 205 15.71 15.44 28.80
C LYS A 205 16.45 14.13 28.66
N GLN A 206 17.44 14.12 27.77
CA GLN A 206 18.35 12.99 27.58
C GLN A 206 19.53 13.03 28.55
N GLY A 207 19.26 12.89 29.84
CA GLY A 207 20.29 12.84 30.89
C GLY A 207 19.80 12.01 32.06
N LYS A 208 20.71 11.39 32.82
CA LYS A 208 20.35 10.68 34.05
C LYS A 208 20.17 11.71 35.19
N PRO A 209 19.06 11.70 35.94
CA PRO A 209 17.84 10.90 35.77
C PRO A 209 16.93 11.43 34.63
N TRP A 210 16.29 10.51 33.90
CA TRP A 210 15.40 10.84 32.78
C TRP A 210 14.13 11.52 33.28
N ASN A 211 13.75 12.64 32.65
CA ASN A 211 12.49 13.32 32.96
C ASN A 211 11.43 12.93 31.91
N ILE A 212 10.36 12.30 32.38
CA ILE A 212 9.29 11.74 31.57
C ILE A 212 7.97 12.39 31.96
N LYS A 213 7.20 12.86 30.98
CA LYS A 213 5.90 13.53 31.21
C LYS A 213 4.80 12.87 30.39
N LYS A 214 3.63 12.66 31.00
CA LYS A 214 2.41 12.24 30.28
C LYS A 214 1.97 13.34 29.32
N THR A 215 1.68 12.94 28.09
CA THR A 215 1.21 13.82 27.03
C THR A 215 0.00 13.20 26.33
N LYS A 216 -0.83 14.04 25.72
CA LYS A 216 -1.94 13.61 24.88
C LYS A 216 -1.56 13.89 23.44
N ILE A 217 -1.57 12.87 22.59
CA ILE A 217 -1.46 13.04 21.14
C ILE A 217 -2.84 12.89 20.52
N SER A 218 -3.07 13.60 19.40
CA SER A 218 -4.34 13.53 18.70
C SER A 218 -4.42 12.33 17.75
N LYS A 219 -3.28 11.84 17.23
CA LYS A 219 -3.27 10.74 16.26
C LYS A 219 -2.10 9.80 16.51
N SER A 220 -2.33 8.49 16.43
CA SER A 220 -1.26 7.49 16.50
C SER A 220 -0.19 7.64 15.40
N SER A 221 -0.53 8.34 14.30
CA SER A 221 0.40 8.69 13.24
C SER A 221 1.56 9.56 13.69
N ASP A 222 1.41 10.26 14.81
CA ASP A 222 2.34 11.27 15.32
C ASP A 222 3.49 10.63 16.12
N LEU A 223 3.40 9.32 16.39
CA LEU A 223 4.43 8.53 17.08
C LEU A 223 5.48 7.96 16.13
N TYR A 224 6.56 7.43 16.73
CA TYR A 224 7.61 6.68 16.05
C TYR A 224 8.40 7.50 15.02
N PHE A 225 8.68 8.75 15.37
CA PHE A 225 9.67 9.59 14.73
C PHE A 225 10.98 9.47 15.49
N TYR A 226 12.06 9.16 14.78
CA TYR A 226 13.37 8.92 15.35
C TYR A 226 14.40 9.82 14.71
N PHE A 227 15.20 10.46 15.55
CA PHE A 227 16.40 11.14 15.10
C PHE A 227 17.52 10.14 14.89
N GLY A 228 18.31 10.34 13.85
CA GLY A 228 19.43 9.47 13.57
C GLY A 228 20.34 10.00 12.47
N GLU A 229 21.19 9.10 12.00
CA GLU A 229 22.12 9.39 10.92
C GLU A 229 22.20 8.25 9.92
N ILE A 230 22.51 8.62 8.68
CA ILE A 230 22.79 7.68 7.59
C ILE A 230 24.11 6.96 7.88
N GLU A 231 24.07 5.63 7.90
CA GLU A 231 25.29 4.83 7.93
C GLU A 231 25.78 4.58 6.49
N ARG A 232 24.88 4.09 5.62
CA ARG A 232 25.14 3.92 4.18
C ARG A 232 23.83 3.74 3.41
N ILE A 233 23.91 3.95 2.10
CA ILE A 233 22.85 3.58 1.17
C ILE A 233 23.02 2.10 0.80
N ILE A 234 21.92 1.37 0.74
CA ILE A 234 21.91 -0.05 0.35
C ILE A 234 21.52 -0.14 -1.13
N ASP A 235 20.33 0.34 -1.46
CA ASP A 235 19.74 0.32 -2.80
C ASP A 235 19.15 1.70 -3.12
N GLY A 236 18.66 1.93 -4.34
CA GLY A 236 18.03 3.19 -4.76
C GLY A 236 16.77 3.58 -3.98
N ASP A 237 16.26 2.71 -3.11
CA ASP A 237 15.08 2.93 -2.28
C ASP A 237 15.20 2.42 -0.83
N THR A 238 16.41 2.02 -0.41
CA THR A 238 16.65 1.39 0.88
C THR A 238 17.92 1.94 1.53
N ILE A 239 17.80 2.37 2.79
CA ILE A 239 18.89 3.00 3.56
C ILE A 239 19.21 2.21 4.82
N LEU A 240 20.46 2.29 5.27
CA LEU A 240 20.91 1.78 6.56
C LEU A 240 21.19 2.96 7.49
N VAL A 241 20.52 2.97 8.64
CA VAL A 241 20.51 4.11 9.56
C VAL A 241 20.81 3.69 10.99
N LYS A 242 21.42 4.61 11.75
CA LYS A 242 21.53 4.52 13.21
C LYS A 242 20.52 5.50 13.81
N LEU A 243 19.54 4.96 14.53
CA LEU A 243 18.43 5.72 15.11
C LEU A 243 18.55 5.75 16.62
N GLN A 244 18.33 6.92 17.21
CA GLN A 244 18.21 7.11 18.65
C GLN A 244 16.76 6.86 19.07
N LEU A 245 16.58 5.93 20.02
CA LEU A 245 15.26 5.57 20.56
C LEU A 245 14.96 6.22 21.92
N GLY A 246 15.83 7.13 22.37
CA GLY A 246 15.81 7.64 23.74
C GLY A 246 16.49 6.67 24.71
N PHE A 247 16.60 7.06 25.98
CA PHE A 247 17.20 6.23 27.03
C PHE A 247 18.64 5.75 26.76
N ASN A 248 19.43 6.49 25.97
CA ASN A 248 20.74 6.07 25.46
C ASN A 248 20.71 4.77 24.61
N VAL A 249 19.54 4.39 24.11
CA VAL A 249 19.37 3.26 23.21
C VAL A 249 19.54 3.75 21.77
N ILE A 250 20.46 3.11 21.05
CA ILE A 250 20.66 3.31 19.62
C ILE A 250 20.38 1.98 18.92
N THR A 251 19.58 2.03 17.87
CA THR A 251 19.30 0.87 17.03
C THR A 251 19.81 1.09 15.62
N ARG A 252 20.27 0.01 14.98
CA ARG A 252 20.68 0.02 13.58
C ARG A 252 19.56 -0.62 12.76
N GLN A 253 19.00 0.12 11.81
CA GLN A 253 17.81 -0.32 11.07
C GLN A 253 18.00 -0.19 9.56
N ARG A 254 17.50 -1.19 8.83
CA ARG A 254 17.31 -1.13 7.38
C ARG A 254 15.92 -0.57 7.12
N ILE A 255 15.85 0.60 6.49
CA ILE A 255 14.60 1.29 6.21
C ILE A 255 14.36 1.33 4.71
N ARG A 256 13.25 0.72 4.28
CA ARG A 256 12.72 0.80 2.91
C ARG A 256 11.90 2.09 2.78
N LEU A 257 12.22 2.93 1.80
CA LEU A 257 11.52 4.20 1.60
C LEU A 257 10.07 3.95 1.14
N HIS A 258 9.12 4.44 1.91
CA HIS A 258 7.68 4.35 1.63
C HIS A 258 7.33 5.01 0.28
N ASN A 259 6.63 4.27 -0.58
CA ASN A 259 6.18 4.70 -1.91
C ASN A 259 7.29 5.16 -2.88
N VAL A 260 8.55 4.80 -2.62
CA VAL A 260 9.66 5.00 -3.56
C VAL A 260 9.97 3.67 -4.23
N TRP A 261 10.02 3.69 -5.56
CA TRP A 261 10.38 2.52 -6.36
C TRP A 261 11.74 2.73 -7.01
N SER A 262 12.63 1.75 -6.84
CA SER A 262 13.88 1.62 -7.58
C SER A 262 13.90 0.27 -8.29
N ALA A 263 14.50 0.23 -9.47
CA ALA A 263 14.89 -1.03 -10.09
C ALA A 263 16.06 -1.67 -9.31
N GLU A 264 16.32 -2.94 -9.58
CA GLU A 264 17.42 -3.71 -8.97
C GLU A 264 18.78 -3.08 -9.31
N LEU A 265 19.76 -3.20 -8.40
CA LEU A 265 21.07 -2.54 -8.52
C LEU A 265 21.88 -2.95 -9.76
N ASP A 266 21.63 -4.15 -10.29
CA ASP A 266 22.26 -4.68 -11.50
C ASP A 266 21.71 -4.05 -12.79
N THR A 267 20.65 -3.26 -12.70
CA THR A 267 20.10 -2.47 -13.81
C THR A 267 20.68 -1.05 -13.84
N ASN A 268 20.79 -0.47 -15.05
CA ASN A 268 21.23 0.92 -15.21
C ASN A 268 20.34 1.92 -14.44
N GLU A 269 19.03 1.65 -14.39
CA GLU A 269 18.06 2.46 -13.65
C GLU A 269 18.28 2.37 -12.13
N GLY A 270 18.57 1.17 -11.60
CA GLY A 270 18.87 0.96 -10.19
C GLY A 270 20.18 1.62 -9.76
N ALA A 271 21.23 1.49 -10.59
CA ALA A 271 22.51 2.17 -10.35
C ALA A 271 22.38 3.70 -10.33
N THR A 272 21.57 4.27 -11.24
CA THR A 272 21.30 5.71 -11.28
C THR A 272 20.56 6.18 -10.02
N SER A 273 19.53 5.43 -9.61
CA SER A 273 18.74 5.72 -8.40
C SER A 273 19.61 5.65 -7.14
N PHE A 274 20.50 4.67 -7.07
CA PHE A 274 21.47 4.51 -5.98
C PHE A 274 22.43 5.71 -5.88
N GLU A 275 23.05 6.12 -6.98
CA GLU A 275 23.99 7.26 -6.97
C GLU A 275 23.29 8.58 -6.65
N LEU A 276 22.06 8.78 -7.13
CA LEU A 276 21.23 9.94 -6.77
C LEU A 276 20.98 9.99 -5.25
N LEU A 277 20.56 8.87 -4.67
CA LEU A 277 20.28 8.78 -3.24
C LEU A 277 21.56 8.98 -2.41
N LYS A 278 22.67 8.40 -2.83
CA LYS A 278 24.00 8.53 -2.20
C LYS A 278 24.53 9.97 -2.24
N LYS A 279 24.31 10.69 -3.35
CA LYS A 279 24.66 12.10 -3.47
C LYS A 279 23.83 12.98 -2.53
N LYS A 280 22.53 12.68 -2.37
CA LYS A 280 21.63 13.42 -1.47
C LYS A 280 21.86 13.12 0.01
N LEU A 281 22.15 11.86 0.33
CA LEU A 281 22.34 11.37 1.68
C LEU A 281 23.73 10.74 1.86
N PRO A 282 24.80 11.55 1.90
CA PRO A 282 26.11 11.08 2.33
C PRO A 282 26.06 10.44 3.73
N ALA A 283 27.04 9.59 4.03
CA ALA A 283 27.19 9.02 5.36
C ALA A 283 27.28 10.15 6.42
N LYS A 284 26.73 9.89 7.61
CA LYS A 284 26.58 10.83 8.73
C LYS A 284 25.56 11.96 8.53
N THR A 285 24.86 12.02 7.39
CA THR A 285 23.74 12.95 7.21
C THR A 285 22.69 12.72 8.29
N LYS A 286 22.32 13.79 9.00
CA LYS A 286 21.30 13.74 10.06
C LYS A 286 19.91 13.73 9.44
N ILE A 287 19.05 12.86 9.97
CA ILE A 287 17.71 12.60 9.42
C ILE A 287 16.69 12.40 10.54
N ILE A 288 15.42 12.60 10.20
CA ILE A 288 14.30 12.03 10.94
C ILE A 288 13.70 10.90 10.13
N VAL A 289 13.53 9.74 10.75
CA VAL A 289 12.81 8.61 10.17
C VAL A 289 11.51 8.43 10.93
N ARG A 290 10.39 8.43 10.20
CA ARG A 290 9.12 7.93 10.71
C ARG A 290 8.98 6.47 10.31
N SER A 291 8.95 5.55 11.27
CA SER A 291 8.70 4.13 10.96
C SER A 291 7.21 3.85 10.78
N ARG A 292 6.87 3.05 9.77
CA ARG A 292 5.53 2.51 9.53
C ARG A 292 5.51 1.00 9.83
N SER A 293 4.64 0.27 9.16
CA SER A 293 4.61 -1.19 9.20
C SER A 293 5.81 -1.81 8.48
N LYS A 294 5.95 -3.11 8.66
CA LYS A 294 6.88 -3.91 7.86
C LYS A 294 6.32 -4.19 6.46
N ASP A 295 7.20 -4.36 5.49
CA ASP A 295 6.86 -4.94 4.20
C ASP A 295 6.74 -6.49 4.30
N ILE A 296 6.42 -7.13 3.18
CA ILE A 296 6.26 -8.59 3.10
C ILE A 296 7.57 -9.37 3.38
N TYR A 297 8.72 -8.69 3.35
CA TYR A 297 10.03 -9.25 3.63
C TYR A 297 10.48 -8.97 5.08
N GLY A 298 9.61 -8.38 5.88
CA GLY A 298 9.87 -8.06 7.28
C GLY A 298 10.72 -6.81 7.50
N ARG A 299 11.04 -6.05 6.45
CA ARG A 299 11.81 -4.79 6.53
C ARG A 299 10.90 -3.66 6.96
N TYR A 300 11.41 -2.75 7.79
CA TYR A 300 10.64 -1.56 8.17
C TYR A 300 10.51 -0.60 6.99
N VAL A 301 9.27 -0.17 6.73
CA VAL A 301 8.98 0.88 5.76
C VAL A 301 8.97 2.23 6.47
N GLY A 302 9.53 3.28 5.87
CA GLY A 302 9.61 4.59 6.53
C GLY A 302 9.54 5.79 5.61
N ASP A 303 9.12 6.91 6.19
CA ASP A 303 9.22 8.24 5.60
C ASP A 303 10.46 8.93 6.16
N VAL A 304 11.23 9.63 5.32
CA VAL A 304 12.51 10.25 5.71
C VAL A 304 12.48 11.76 5.48
N LEU A 305 12.82 12.52 6.52
CA LEU A 305 13.09 13.96 6.46
C LEU A 305 14.57 14.22 6.64
N TYR A 306 15.14 15.13 5.87
CA TYR A 306 16.54 15.51 5.98
C TYR A 306 16.74 17.00 5.68
N LEU A 307 17.92 17.50 6.02
CA LEU A 307 18.40 18.83 5.69
C LEU A 307 19.87 18.74 5.29
N THR A 308 20.32 19.65 4.43
CA THR A 308 21.69 19.65 3.87
C THR A 308 22.72 20.37 4.75
N LYS A 309 22.30 20.95 5.89
CA LYS A 309 23.17 21.72 6.80
C LYS A 309 24.04 20.80 7.69
N LYS A 310 25.20 21.27 8.15
CA LYS A 310 26.15 20.43 8.95
C LYS A 310 25.81 20.28 10.43
N ALA A 311 25.26 21.32 11.06
CA ALA A 311 24.84 21.30 12.47
C ALA A 311 23.33 21.54 12.51
N ILE A 312 22.57 20.50 12.88
CA ILE A 312 21.12 20.55 12.83
C ILE A 312 20.55 19.88 14.07
N LYS A 313 19.63 20.57 14.75
CA LYS A 313 18.85 19.99 15.83
C LYS A 313 17.74 19.08 15.27
N PRO A 314 17.37 18.00 15.97
CA PRO A 314 16.29 17.11 15.53
C PRO A 314 14.98 17.86 15.20
N GLU A 315 14.64 18.87 15.99
CA GLU A 315 13.42 19.67 15.86
C GLU A 315 13.42 20.52 14.58
N GLU A 316 14.58 21.00 14.15
CA GLU A 316 14.74 21.76 12.90
C GLU A 316 14.49 20.87 11.68
N ILE A 317 14.98 19.62 11.70
CA ILE A 317 14.70 18.65 10.62
C ILE A 317 13.20 18.32 10.58
N LEU A 318 12.57 18.14 11.74
CA LEU A 318 11.14 17.83 11.80
C LEU A 318 10.27 18.98 11.28
N LYS A 319 10.65 20.23 11.55
CA LYS A 319 9.92 21.42 11.11
C LYS A 319 10.19 21.77 9.65
N ASP A 320 11.47 21.91 9.27
CA ASP A 320 11.88 22.52 8.00
C ASP A 320 12.52 21.51 7.02
N GLY A 321 12.64 20.23 7.41
CA GLY A 321 13.28 19.21 6.60
C GLY A 321 12.56 18.86 5.31
N ILE A 322 13.36 18.60 4.28
CA ILE A 322 12.93 18.15 2.95
C ILE A 322 12.42 16.72 3.06
N TYR A 323 11.27 16.46 2.46
CA TYR A 323 10.70 15.12 2.41
C TYR A 323 11.31 14.30 1.28
N LEU A 324 12.25 13.42 1.64
CA LEU A 324 13.05 12.65 0.69
C LEU A 324 12.17 11.79 -0.24
N ASN A 325 11.16 11.10 0.31
CA ASN A 325 10.38 10.14 -0.48
C ASN A 325 9.62 10.82 -1.63
N GLU A 326 9.06 12.00 -1.36
CA GLU A 326 8.40 12.83 -2.38
C GLU A 326 9.42 13.31 -3.43
N GLU A 327 10.55 13.84 -2.97
CA GLU A 327 11.60 14.34 -3.85
C GLU A 327 12.12 13.27 -4.83
N LEU A 328 12.38 12.05 -4.35
CA LEU A 328 12.85 10.93 -5.17
C LEU A 328 11.79 10.47 -6.17
N SER A 329 10.51 10.49 -5.80
CA SER A 329 9.43 10.10 -6.70
C SER A 329 9.24 11.08 -7.85
N THR A 330 9.41 12.38 -7.59
CA THR A 330 9.31 13.42 -8.63
C THR A 330 10.49 13.32 -9.59
N ALA A 331 11.72 13.17 -9.07
CA ALA A 331 12.93 13.00 -9.88
C ALA A 331 12.88 11.75 -10.78
N ASN A 332 12.34 10.63 -10.29
CA ASN A 332 12.18 9.43 -11.11
C ASN A 332 11.11 9.61 -12.21
N SER A 333 10.10 10.46 -11.99
CA SER A 333 9.06 10.75 -12.97
C SER A 333 9.57 11.64 -14.12
N GLU A 334 10.46 12.59 -13.82
CA GLU A 334 11.11 13.46 -14.82
C GLU A 334 12.10 12.68 -15.70
N ASN A 335 12.90 11.78 -15.11
CA ASN A 335 13.85 10.95 -15.85
C ASN A 335 13.16 9.97 -16.82
N VAL A 336 11.99 9.41 -16.45
CA VAL A 336 11.18 8.55 -17.33
C VAL A 336 10.60 9.34 -18.51
N ASN A 337 10.30 10.63 -18.33
CA ASN A 337 9.82 11.48 -19.42
C ASN A 337 10.96 11.88 -20.38
N MET A 338 12.16 12.18 -19.88
CA MET A 338 13.32 12.48 -20.74
C MET A 338 13.78 11.29 -21.59
N GLN A 339 13.70 10.05 -21.08
CA GLN A 339 14.02 8.86 -21.89
C GLN A 339 12.99 8.59 -23.00
N LYS A 340 11.73 9.02 -22.84
CA LYS A 340 10.71 8.93 -23.90
C LYS A 340 10.91 9.95 -25.01
N ASP A 341 11.42 11.14 -24.70
CA ASP A 341 11.71 12.16 -25.72
C ASP A 341 12.98 11.86 -26.50
N ASN A 342 14.00 11.26 -25.87
CA ASN A 342 15.23 10.84 -26.57
C ASN A 342 15.05 9.59 -27.45
N GLY A 343 13.91 8.88 -27.36
CA GLY A 343 13.58 7.72 -28.19
C GLY A 343 12.88 8.05 -29.52
N LYS A 344 12.60 9.33 -29.81
CA LYS A 344 11.93 9.77 -31.06
C LYS A 344 12.88 10.39 -32.10
N GLY A 345 14.19 10.37 -31.88
CA GLY A 345 15.16 11.10 -32.69
C GLY A 345 16.20 10.24 -33.40
N SER A 346 15.85 9.15 -34.08
CA SER A 346 16.69 8.61 -35.18
C SER A 346 15.92 7.65 -36.07
N VAL A 347 15.16 8.19 -37.02
CA VAL A 347 14.92 7.49 -38.29
C VAL A 347 15.46 8.43 -39.36
N GLY A 348 16.75 8.28 -39.66
CA GLY A 348 17.34 8.86 -40.86
C GLY A 348 16.71 8.15 -42.07
N ASN A 349 16.10 8.93 -42.95
CA ASN A 349 15.64 8.46 -44.25
C ASN A 349 16.86 8.12 -45.14
N PRO A 350 16.71 7.16 -46.07
CA PRO A 350 17.81 6.65 -46.90
C PRO A 350 18.39 7.69 -47.86
#